data_AF-A0A8I1MRX2-F1
#
_entry.id   AF-A0A8I1MRX2-F1
#
_cell.length_a   1.000
_cell.length_b   1.000
_cell.length_c   1.000
_cell.angle_alpha   90.00
_cell.angle_beta   90.00
_cell.angle_gamma   90.00
#
_symmetry.space_group_name_H-M   'P 1'
#
loop_
_entity.id
_entity.type
_entity.pdbx_description
1 polymer ?
#
loop_
_entity_poly.entity_id
_entity_poly.type
_entity_poly.pdbx_seq_one_letter_code
_entity_poly.pdbx_strand_id
1 'polypeptide(L)'
;MNLTPIVCAAMLAVILGSFAQGSEVEFYRANGYKLQPIPQEWLPADSGGSIRDLREVAATFWPSGNIPGDFTIKGFIARYGMPDQYWTRASGKRDWDYLVYNRSDGTIVMYVPKPPGTNFGAVAIWDRTGRLLNLIK
;
A
#
# COMPACT_ATOMS: atom_id res chain seq x y z
N MET A 1 -5.77 -17.13 -19.78
CA MET A 1 -5.43 -17.11 -18.34
C MET A 1 -4.24 -16.17 -18.15
N ASN A 2 -4.48 -14.99 -17.58
CA ASN A 2 -3.44 -13.96 -17.38
C ASN A 2 -2.63 -14.29 -16.12
N LEU A 3 -1.43 -14.84 -16.29
CA LEU A 3 -0.48 -15.19 -15.22
C LEU A 3 0.24 -13.97 -14.61
N THR A 4 -0.02 -12.77 -15.14
CA THR A 4 0.67 -11.52 -14.81
C THR A 4 0.56 -11.05 -13.34
N PRO A 5 -0.59 -11.13 -12.64
CA PRO A 5 -0.69 -10.58 -11.28
C PRO A 5 -0.04 -11.47 -10.22
N ILE A 6 -0.04 -12.79 -10.43
CA ILE A 6 0.56 -13.76 -9.50
C ILE A 6 2.09 -13.66 -9.54
N VAL A 7 2.66 -13.47 -10.74
CA VAL A 7 4.10 -13.28 -10.92
C VAL A 7 4.59 -11.96 -10.31
N CYS A 8 3.80 -10.87 -10.39
CA CYS A 8 4.14 -9.61 -9.73
C CYS A 8 4.13 -9.73 -8.20
N ALA A 9 3.14 -10.40 -7.61
CA ALA A 9 3.07 -10.59 -6.16
C ALA A 9 4.16 -11.53 -5.61
N ALA A 10 4.50 -12.59 -6.36
CA ALA A 10 5.56 -13.52 -6.00
C ALA A 10 6.96 -12.91 -6.17
N MET A 11 7.20 -12.13 -7.22
CA MET A 11 8.43 -11.35 -7.34
C MET A 11 8.54 -10.32 -6.21
N LEU A 12 7.44 -9.72 -5.77
CA LEU A 12 7.47 -8.77 -4.65
C LEU A 12 7.86 -9.42 -3.32
N ALA A 13 7.36 -10.61 -3.01
CA ALA A 13 7.73 -11.32 -1.79
C ALA A 13 9.21 -11.74 -1.78
N VAL A 14 9.76 -12.13 -2.94
CA VAL A 14 11.18 -12.51 -3.07
C VAL A 14 12.10 -11.29 -3.09
N ILE A 15 11.69 -10.20 -3.75
CA ILE A 15 12.48 -8.96 -3.81
C ILE A 15 12.49 -8.27 -2.43
N LEU A 16 11.36 -8.21 -1.72
CA LEU A 16 11.28 -7.56 -0.40
C LEU A 16 11.82 -8.43 0.75
N GLY A 17 11.77 -9.77 0.62
CA GLY A 17 12.40 -10.69 1.58
C GLY A 17 13.93 -10.69 1.53
N SER A 18 14.53 -10.12 0.49
CA SER A 18 15.99 -10.03 0.30
C SER A 18 16.59 -8.71 0.80
N PHE A 19 15.77 -7.71 1.17
CA PHE A 19 16.24 -6.42 1.71
C PHE A 19 16.18 -6.42 3.23
N ALA A 20 16.96 -7.30 3.85
CA ALA A 20 17.52 -6.97 5.15
C ALA A 20 18.50 -5.79 4.92
N GLN A 21 18.14 -4.58 5.36
CA GLN A 21 18.96 -3.36 5.51
C GLN A 21 18.75 -2.18 4.54
N GLY A 22 17.94 -2.30 3.48
CA GLY A 22 17.55 -1.13 2.67
C GLY A 22 16.25 -0.54 3.17
N SER A 23 16.18 0.77 3.43
CA SER A 23 14.88 1.39 3.74
C SER A 23 13.96 1.26 2.52
N GLU A 24 12.66 1.04 2.71
CA GLU A 24 11.68 0.94 1.61
C GLU A 24 11.73 2.16 0.66
N VAL A 25 12.13 3.32 1.21
CA VAL A 25 12.42 4.57 0.50
C VAL A 25 13.57 4.43 -0.51
N GLU A 26 14.62 3.69 -0.18
CA GLU A 26 15.73 3.41 -1.09
C GLU A 26 15.29 2.47 -2.21
N PHE A 27 14.43 1.49 -1.92
CA PHE A 27 13.85 0.63 -2.94
C PHE A 27 13.07 1.45 -3.98
N TYR A 28 12.16 2.31 -3.55
CA TYR A 28 11.37 3.13 -4.48
C TYR A 28 12.25 4.07 -5.30
N ARG A 29 13.20 4.77 -4.64
CA ARG A 29 14.10 5.70 -5.32
C ARG A 29 14.99 4.99 -6.35
N ALA A 30 15.56 3.84 -6.00
CA ALA A 30 16.39 3.05 -6.90
C ALA A 30 15.60 2.56 -8.13
N ASN A 31 14.29 2.35 -7.98
CA ASN A 31 13.39 1.91 -9.05
C ASN A 31 12.71 3.07 -9.80
N GLY A 32 13.23 4.30 -9.69
CA GLY A 32 12.77 5.45 -10.47
C GLY A 32 11.46 6.06 -9.99
N TYR A 33 11.00 5.71 -8.78
CA TYR A 33 9.86 6.37 -8.16
C TYR A 33 10.27 7.72 -7.56
N LYS A 34 9.32 8.65 -7.55
CA LYS A 34 9.43 10.00 -7.02
C LYS A 34 8.28 10.26 -6.06
N LEU A 35 8.59 10.93 -4.96
CA LEU A 35 7.57 11.48 -4.06
C LEU A 35 6.78 12.55 -4.79
N GLN A 36 5.46 12.51 -4.63
CA GLN A 36 4.52 13.50 -5.13
C GLN A 36 3.51 13.85 -4.05
N PRO A 37 2.84 15.02 -4.13
CA PRO A 37 1.68 15.30 -3.30
C PRO A 37 0.57 14.29 -3.53
N ILE A 38 -0.18 13.95 -2.47
CA ILE A 38 -1.32 13.03 -2.58
C ILE A 38 -2.40 13.67 -3.48
N PRO A 39 -2.90 12.96 -4.51
CA PRO A 39 -3.91 13.46 -5.44
C PRO A 39 -5.20 13.88 -4.74
N GLN A 40 -5.80 14.99 -5.19
CA GLN A 40 -7.02 15.53 -4.60
C GLN A 40 -8.20 14.55 -4.77
N GLU A 41 -8.20 13.76 -5.85
CA GLU A 41 -9.19 12.74 -6.16
C GLU A 41 -9.19 11.59 -5.16
N TRP A 42 -8.19 11.49 -4.28
CA TRP A 42 -8.12 10.47 -3.22
C TRP A 42 -8.34 11.03 -1.83
N LEU A 43 -8.45 12.36 -1.70
CA LEU A 43 -8.77 12.97 -0.42
C LEU A 43 -10.23 12.64 -0.04
N PRO A 44 -10.49 12.17 1.19
CA PRO A 44 -11.84 11.95 1.67
C PRO A 44 -12.52 13.27 1.99
N ALA A 45 -13.86 13.28 2.02
CA ALA A 45 -14.63 14.45 2.46
C ALA A 45 -14.46 14.70 3.97
N ASP A 46 -14.41 13.62 4.75
CA ASP A 46 -14.16 13.63 6.19
C ASP A 46 -12.91 12.80 6.49
N SER A 47 -11.97 13.37 7.25
CA SER A 47 -10.77 12.65 7.72
C SER A 47 -10.72 12.66 9.24
N GLY A 48 -10.97 11.48 9.83
CA GLY A 48 -10.85 11.26 11.28
C GLY A 48 -10.19 9.92 11.62
N GLY A 49 -9.89 9.10 10.60
CA GLY A 49 -9.22 7.83 10.74
C GLY A 49 -7.79 7.96 11.24
N SER A 50 -7.35 6.96 12.00
CA SER A 50 -5.95 6.83 12.40
C SER A 50 -5.61 5.35 12.57
N ILE A 51 -4.39 4.98 12.21
CA ILE A 51 -3.85 3.66 12.52
C ILE A 51 -3.23 3.74 13.91
N ARG A 52 -3.83 3.02 14.87
CA ARG A 52 -3.32 2.93 16.24
C ARG A 52 -2.38 1.73 16.43
N ASP A 53 -2.73 0.61 15.81
CA ASP A 53 -1.96 -0.63 15.83
C ASP A 53 -2.06 -1.30 14.46
N LEU A 54 -0.91 -1.60 13.84
CA LEU A 54 -0.87 -2.28 12.54
C LEU A 54 -1.42 -3.70 12.58
N ARG A 55 -1.33 -4.38 13.72
CA ARG A 55 -1.86 -5.73 13.89
C ARG A 55 -3.37 -5.74 13.86
N GLU A 56 -4.03 -4.69 14.37
CA GLU A 56 -5.48 -4.52 14.24
C GLU A 56 -5.88 -4.34 12.79
N VAL A 57 -5.12 -3.53 12.04
CA VAL A 57 -5.33 -3.39 10.59
C VAL A 57 -5.18 -4.75 9.92
N ALA A 58 -4.09 -5.46 10.18
CA ALA A 58 -3.85 -6.79 9.61
C ALA A 58 -4.94 -7.81 9.94
N ALA A 59 -5.46 -7.79 11.18
CA ALA A 59 -6.53 -8.68 11.65
C ALA A 59 -7.89 -8.33 11.04
N THR A 60 -8.17 -7.04 10.77
CA THR A 60 -9.44 -6.59 10.17
C THR A 60 -9.70 -7.25 8.81
N PHE A 61 -8.65 -7.64 8.08
CA PHE A 61 -8.76 -8.25 6.76
C PHE A 61 -8.69 -9.80 6.78
N TRP A 62 -8.71 -10.46 7.94
CA TRP A 62 -8.60 -11.93 8.09
C TRP A 62 -9.61 -12.50 9.10
N PRO A 63 -10.26 -13.67 8.90
CA PRO A 63 -10.22 -14.59 7.76
C PRO A 63 -11.47 -14.57 6.87
N SER A 64 -12.43 -13.65 7.07
CA SER A 64 -13.80 -13.88 6.60
C SER A 64 -14.11 -13.47 5.15
N GLY A 65 -13.14 -12.97 4.36
CA GLY A 65 -13.39 -12.58 2.95
C GLY A 65 -14.41 -11.46 2.74
N ASN A 66 -15.09 -11.03 3.80
CA ASN A 66 -16.02 -9.91 3.85
C ASN A 66 -15.25 -8.73 4.43
N ILE A 67 -14.52 -8.04 3.57
CA ILE A 67 -14.03 -6.70 3.90
C ILE A 67 -15.27 -5.82 3.95
N PRO A 68 -15.71 -5.35 5.14
CA PRO A 68 -16.86 -4.48 5.22
C PRO A 68 -16.40 -3.10 4.75
N GLY A 69 -16.70 -2.78 3.50
CA GLY A 69 -16.45 -1.47 2.90
C GLY A 69 -15.41 -1.53 1.78
N ASP A 70 -15.86 -1.08 0.62
CA ASP A 70 -15.12 -0.55 -0.52
C ASP A 70 -13.58 -0.64 -0.46
N PHE A 71 -13.01 -1.39 -1.39
CA PHE A 71 -11.59 -1.34 -1.80
C PHE A 71 -11.20 0.02 -2.42
N THR A 72 -11.88 1.11 -2.02
CA THR A 72 -11.62 2.44 -2.51
C THR A 72 -10.46 3.05 -1.73
N ILE A 73 -9.62 3.77 -2.45
CA ILE A 73 -8.50 4.52 -1.89
C ILE A 73 -9.03 5.55 -0.88
N LYS A 74 -10.11 6.27 -1.24
CA LYS A 74 -10.78 7.23 -0.34
C LYS A 74 -11.28 6.58 0.94
N GLY A 75 -11.93 5.41 0.85
CA GLY A 75 -12.45 4.69 2.01
C GLY A 75 -11.33 4.26 2.96
N PHE A 76 -10.21 3.78 2.41
CA PHE A 76 -9.04 3.43 3.20
C PHE A 76 -8.47 4.66 3.92
N ILE A 77 -8.30 5.78 3.22
CA ILE A 77 -7.79 7.04 3.79
C ILE A 77 -8.75 7.59 4.85
N ALA A 78 -10.07 7.54 4.61
CA ALA A 78 -11.06 7.99 5.59
C ALA A 78 -11.00 7.18 6.89
N ARG A 79 -10.80 5.86 6.79
CA ARG A 79 -10.76 4.94 7.94
C ARG A 79 -9.45 4.98 8.71
N TYR A 80 -8.33 5.07 8.00
CA TYR A 80 -6.99 4.87 8.58
C TYR A 80 -6.13 6.15 8.60
N GLY A 81 -6.66 7.25 8.08
CA GLY A 81 -6.00 8.55 8.02
C GLY A 81 -5.23 8.76 6.72
N MET A 82 -4.52 9.88 6.63
CA MET A 82 -3.69 10.21 5.47
C MET A 82 -2.43 9.33 5.41
N PRO A 83 -2.00 8.91 4.21
CA PRO A 83 -0.69 8.30 4.02
C PRO A 83 0.40 9.34 4.22
N ASP A 84 1.57 8.90 4.65
CA ASP A 84 2.73 9.75 4.87
C ASP A 84 3.44 10.09 3.55
N GLN A 85 3.33 9.19 2.56
CA GLN A 85 4.03 9.31 1.29
C GLN A 85 3.19 8.78 0.13
N TYR A 86 3.34 9.44 -1.02
CA TYR A 86 2.85 8.96 -2.30
C TYR A 86 4.01 8.86 -3.30
N TRP A 87 4.31 7.64 -3.73
CA TRP A 87 5.39 7.32 -4.63
C TRP A 87 4.85 7.01 -6.02
N THR A 88 5.36 7.74 -7.01
CA THR A 88 4.93 7.64 -8.40
C THR A 88 6.10 7.35 -9.31
N ARG A 89 5.87 6.63 -10.40
CA ARG A 89 6.84 6.54 -11.50
C ARG A 89 6.27 7.14 -12.78
N ALA A 90 7.16 7.63 -13.66
CA ALA A 90 6.77 8.09 -14.99
C ALA A 90 6.08 6.94 -15.75
N SER A 91 5.04 7.30 -16.51
CA SER A 91 4.02 6.37 -17.02
C SER A 91 4.53 5.25 -17.93
N GLY A 92 4.24 4.01 -17.54
CA GLY A 92 4.00 2.85 -18.42
C GLY A 92 2.61 2.27 -18.11
N LYS A 93 1.93 1.68 -19.12
CA LYS A 93 0.52 1.23 -19.08
C LYS A 93 0.17 0.17 -17.99
N ARG A 94 1.10 -0.22 -17.13
CA ARG A 94 0.93 -1.26 -16.10
C ARG A 94 1.54 -0.89 -14.74
N ASP A 95 1.96 0.36 -14.59
CA ASP A 95 2.71 0.77 -13.42
C ASP A 95 1.76 1.24 -12.31
N TRP A 96 1.82 0.52 -11.19
CA TRP A 96 1.16 0.91 -9.94
C TRP A 96 1.97 1.98 -9.24
N ASP A 97 1.28 2.95 -8.66
CA ASP A 97 1.84 3.88 -7.69
C ASP A 97 1.63 3.33 -6.27
N TYR A 98 2.28 3.94 -5.27
CA TYR A 98 2.23 3.47 -3.89
C TYR A 98 1.85 4.58 -2.92
N LEU A 99 0.95 4.24 -1.98
CA LEU A 99 0.71 5.03 -0.78
C LEU A 99 1.32 4.30 0.41
N VAL A 100 2.13 4.99 1.20
CA VAL A 100 2.87 4.41 2.33
C VAL A 100 2.42 5.05 3.63
N TYR A 101 2.14 4.21 4.64
CA TYR A 101 1.84 4.60 6.00
C TYR A 101 2.96 4.08 6.91
N ASN A 102 3.82 5.00 7.36
CA ASN A 102 4.90 4.69 8.29
C ASN A 102 4.39 4.82 9.72
N ARG A 103 4.46 3.75 10.49
CA ARG A 103 4.05 3.74 11.90
C ARG A 103 5.21 3.25 12.76
N SER A 104 5.16 3.50 14.07
CA SER A 104 6.24 3.12 14.99
C SER A 104 6.43 1.60 15.09
N ASP A 105 5.40 0.84 14.76
CA ASP A 105 5.33 -0.62 14.84
C ASP A 105 5.48 -1.33 13.47
N GLY A 106 5.61 -0.58 12.36
CA GLY A 106 5.80 -1.12 11.02
C GLY A 106 5.30 -0.21 9.89
N THR A 107 4.99 -0.80 8.74
CA THR A 107 4.61 -0.06 7.52
C THR A 107 3.43 -0.71 6.80
N ILE A 108 2.53 0.12 6.27
CA ILE A 108 1.52 -0.30 5.28
C ILE A 108 1.89 0.27 3.92
N VAL A 109 1.83 -0.58 2.90
CA VAL A 109 2.03 -0.23 1.50
C VAL A 109 0.76 -0.55 0.73
N MET A 110 0.13 0.47 0.16
CA MET A 110 -1.07 0.32 -0.66
C MET A 110 -0.74 0.54 -2.13
N TYR A 111 -1.14 -0.42 -2.97
CA TYR A 111 -0.89 -0.45 -4.41
C TYR A 111 -2.06 0.21 -5.11
N VAL A 112 -1.84 1.37 -5.71
CA VAL A 112 -2.90 2.18 -6.29
C VAL A 112 -2.68 2.39 -7.79
N PRO A 113 -3.76 2.40 -8.60
CA PRO A 113 -3.66 2.87 -9.97
C PRO A 113 -3.23 4.34 -9.97
N LYS A 114 -2.79 4.84 -11.13
CA LYS A 114 -2.63 6.28 -11.30
C LYS A 114 -3.98 7.00 -11.14
N PRO A 115 -3.99 8.26 -10.66
CA PRO A 115 -5.19 9.08 -10.67
C PRO A 115 -5.79 9.16 -12.09
N PRO A 116 -7.12 9.16 -12.23
CA PRO A 116 -8.14 9.26 -11.17
C PRO A 116 -8.65 7.89 -10.66
N GLY A 117 -7.91 6.80 -10.87
CA GLY A 117 -8.35 5.45 -10.45
C GLY A 117 -8.71 5.41 -8.97
N THR A 118 -9.82 4.75 -8.63
CA THR A 118 -10.45 4.90 -7.30
C THR A 118 -10.25 3.71 -6.37
N ASN A 119 -9.92 2.54 -6.91
CA ASN A 119 -9.77 1.30 -6.15
C ASN A 119 -8.31 0.88 -6.08
N PHE A 120 -7.85 0.48 -4.90
CA PHE A 120 -6.51 -0.09 -4.74
C PHE A 120 -6.51 -1.57 -5.16
N GLY A 121 -5.36 -2.04 -5.65
CA GLY A 121 -5.20 -3.43 -6.12
C GLY A 121 -4.67 -4.38 -5.05
N ALA A 122 -3.95 -3.86 -4.05
CA ALA A 122 -3.45 -4.65 -2.94
C ALA A 122 -3.06 -3.75 -1.76
N VAL A 123 -2.91 -4.36 -0.58
CA VAL A 123 -2.31 -3.75 0.61
C VAL A 123 -1.37 -4.76 1.27
N ALA A 124 -0.10 -4.39 1.44
CA ALA A 124 0.88 -5.17 2.19
C ALA A 124 1.14 -4.50 3.55
N ILE A 125 1.13 -5.29 4.61
CA ILE A 125 1.36 -4.82 5.98
C ILE A 125 2.57 -5.53 6.54
N TRP A 126 3.59 -4.77 6.92
CA TRP A 126 4.85 -5.27 7.46
C TRP A 126 5.03 -4.77 8.88
N ASP A 127 5.59 -5.61 9.77
CA ASP A 127 6.03 -5.14 11.08
C ASP A 127 7.39 -4.45 11.02
N ARG A 128 7.77 -3.77 12.09
CA ARG A 128 9.06 -3.07 12.22
C ARG A 128 10.30 -3.96 12.04
N THR A 129 10.15 -5.28 12.10
CA THR A 129 11.27 -6.22 11.89
C THR A 129 11.44 -6.61 10.42
N GLY A 130 10.58 -6.09 9.55
CA GLY A 130 10.55 -6.43 8.13
C GLY A 130 9.84 -7.75 7.86
N ARG A 131 8.99 -8.24 8.77
CA ARG A 131 8.17 -9.44 8.52
C ARG A 131 6.79 -9.04 7.99
N LEU A 132 6.37 -9.67 6.91
CA LEU A 132 5.04 -9.50 6.33
C LEU A 132 3.99 -10.07 7.30
N LEU A 133 3.10 -9.20 7.81
CA LEU A 133 1.99 -9.58 8.67
C LEU A 133 0.77 -10.03 7.86
N ASN A 134 0.46 -9.33 6.77
CA ASN A 134 -0.66 -9.67 5.89
C ASN A 134 -0.48 -9.07 4.49
N LEU A 135 -1.09 -9.71 3.49
CA LEU A 135 -1.19 -9.24 2.11
C LEU A 135 -2.64 -9.39 1.63
N ILE A 136 -3.29 -8.26 1.39
CA ILE A 136 -4.67 -8.15 0.92
C ILE A 136 -4.63 -7.93 -0.59
N LYS A 137 -5.44 -8.67 -1.35
CA LYS A 137 -5.51 -8.64 -2.82
C LYS A 137 -6.95 -8.57 -3.31
#